data_AF-A0A2J0N2K9-F1
#
_entry.id   AF-A0A2J0N2K9-F1
#
_cell.length_a   1.000
_cell.length_b   1.000
_cell.length_c   1.000
_cell.angle_alpha   90.00
_cell.angle_beta   90.00
_cell.angle_gamma   90.00
#
_symmetry.space_group_name_H-M   'P 1'
#
loop_
_entity.id
_entity.type
_entity.pdbx_description
1 polymer ?
#
loop_
_entity_poly.entity_id
_entity_poly.type
_entity_poly.pdbx_seq_one_letter_code
_entity_poly.pdbx_strand_id
1 'polypeptide(L)'
;MNACLKKYKILTIFLILMGFSACNKPSYPTGKIEDSVLALCKNEYKLDNVQVKVIGSTLGVYIPVEGLIDPDLKLNEKAGKKIEDVALSIHRVTTSTDMPLKFYVLTARDTKTPSAEFILTGFIYDVVRVRLYDISRGEYFQRILRDFRFNPAILGEQKARELFDGLNKNSALAESLKSIFYPIYIIGKSGSQKIEITDMESKELSERESLLYIKTIEAYEPSPGFEAYTAVFPPGFNNEYLFLTDLSFGNSFKEIVSKYFYSNNEIRQRNLKDTFMQYKDSGITGIDGFPKKDLDLGWFLSQQISRRIKSIFEEDKKLKNDFKLASSRGELKDLVFQFKFNIAANDNKAGGQKTIFSRIIKMTGMVLHLYAFEEYKGAEFINSAENEKRIYLSKEDLERFRKNEMSLEGLI
;
A
#
# COMPACT_ATOMS: atom_id res chain seq x y z
N MET A 1 -13.15 -38.88 61.01
CA MET A 1 -11.96 -38.39 60.25
C MET A 1 -11.97 -38.79 58.76
N ASN A 2 -12.44 -39.98 58.37
CA ASN A 2 -12.41 -40.45 56.96
C ASN A 2 -13.37 -39.75 55.97
N ALA A 3 -14.49 -39.18 56.42
CA ALA A 3 -15.43 -38.50 55.52
C ALA A 3 -14.94 -37.12 55.03
N CYS A 4 -14.15 -36.42 55.85
CA CYS A 4 -13.62 -35.09 55.53
C CYS A 4 -12.52 -35.18 54.45
N LEU A 5 -11.59 -36.13 54.59
CA LEU A 5 -10.56 -36.41 53.57
C LEU A 5 -11.14 -36.79 52.20
N LYS A 6 -12.29 -37.47 52.18
CA LYS A 6 -12.97 -37.87 50.92
C LYS A 6 -13.56 -36.66 50.18
N LYS A 7 -14.07 -35.65 50.91
CA LYS A 7 -14.57 -34.40 50.32
C LYS A 7 -13.46 -33.53 49.72
N TYR A 8 -12.30 -33.44 50.38
CA TYR A 8 -11.15 -32.70 49.84
C TYR A 8 -10.59 -33.37 48.58
N LYS A 9 -10.50 -34.71 48.53
CA LYS A 9 -10.07 -35.42 47.31
C LYS A 9 -10.99 -35.17 46.11
N ILE A 10 -12.32 -35.13 46.33
CA ILE A 10 -13.28 -34.84 45.26
C ILE A 10 -13.13 -33.39 44.78
N LEU A 11 -12.96 -32.43 45.69
CA LEU A 11 -12.74 -31.02 45.35
C LEU A 11 -11.43 -30.81 44.57
N THR A 12 -10.34 -31.48 44.96
CA THR A 12 -9.05 -31.42 44.25
C THR A 12 -9.15 -32.05 42.86
N ILE A 13 -9.84 -33.18 42.71
CA ILE A 13 -10.10 -33.80 41.40
C ILE A 13 -10.95 -32.89 40.51
N PHE A 14 -11.94 -32.19 41.07
CA PHE A 14 -12.78 -31.24 40.33
C PHE A 14 -12.00 -30.00 39.88
N LEU A 15 -11.10 -29.48 40.72
CA LEU A 15 -10.17 -28.38 40.37
C LEU A 15 -9.14 -28.79 39.30
N ILE A 16 -8.62 -30.03 39.37
CA ILE A 16 -7.73 -30.57 38.34
C ILE A 16 -8.49 -30.78 37.01
N LEU A 17 -9.71 -31.31 37.05
CA LEU A 17 -10.56 -31.49 35.86
C LEU A 17 -11.01 -30.16 35.25
N MET A 18 -11.22 -29.11 36.04
CA MET A 18 -11.45 -27.75 35.53
C MET A 18 -10.20 -27.17 34.83
N GLY A 19 -9.00 -27.56 35.27
CA GLY A 19 -7.73 -27.16 34.63
C GLY A 19 -7.53 -27.75 33.23
N PHE A 20 -8.11 -28.92 32.93
CA PHE A 20 -8.01 -29.58 31.62
C PHE A 20 -9.11 -29.18 30.62
N SER A 21 -10.13 -28.42 31.05
CA SER A 21 -11.18 -27.88 30.17
C SER A 21 -10.86 -26.48 29.64
N ALA A 22 -9.68 -25.93 29.95
CA ALA A 22 -9.19 -24.73 29.29
C ALA A 22 -8.91 -25.07 27.81
N CYS A 23 -9.69 -24.46 26.92
CA CYS A 23 -9.59 -24.61 25.46
C CYS A 23 -8.15 -24.39 24.97
N ASN A 24 -7.38 -25.47 24.87
CA ASN A 24 -5.96 -25.42 24.51
C ASN A 24 -5.73 -25.30 22.98
N LYS A 25 -6.77 -25.02 22.20
CA LYS A 25 -6.69 -24.89 20.75
C LYS A 25 -7.23 -23.53 20.32
N PRO A 26 -6.50 -22.80 19.45
CA PRO A 26 -6.99 -21.55 18.89
C PRO A 26 -8.30 -21.78 18.15
N SER A 27 -9.22 -20.81 18.20
CA SER A 27 -10.46 -20.88 17.42
C SER A 27 -10.20 -20.91 15.92
N TYR A 28 -9.09 -20.29 15.48
CA TYR A 28 -8.67 -20.23 14.09
C TYR A 28 -7.21 -20.65 13.93
N PRO A 29 -6.92 -21.95 13.74
CA PRO A 29 -5.55 -22.45 13.56
C PRO A 29 -4.87 -21.84 12.33
N THR A 30 -3.54 -21.75 12.38
CA THR A 30 -2.69 -21.11 11.35
C THR A 30 -3.02 -21.56 9.92
N GLY A 31 -3.21 -22.86 9.69
CA GLY A 31 -3.55 -23.40 8.36
C GLY A 31 -5.00 -23.16 7.89
N LYS A 32 -5.81 -22.41 8.66
CA LYS A 32 -7.24 -22.18 8.42
C LYS A 32 -7.65 -20.72 8.47
N ILE A 33 -6.70 -19.78 8.57
CA ILE A 33 -6.99 -18.35 8.70
C ILE A 33 -7.76 -17.83 7.48
N GLU A 34 -7.27 -18.10 6.27
CA GLU A 34 -7.89 -17.65 5.02
C GLU A 34 -9.32 -18.19 4.88
N ASP A 35 -9.48 -19.52 5.01
CA ASP A 35 -10.78 -20.19 5.03
C ASP A 35 -11.74 -19.60 6.08
N SER A 36 -11.24 -19.26 7.26
CA SER A 36 -12.05 -18.76 8.38
C SER A 36 -12.57 -17.35 8.13
N VAL A 37 -11.72 -16.46 7.59
CA VAL A 37 -12.15 -15.11 7.22
C VAL A 37 -13.21 -15.18 6.12
N LEU A 38 -12.97 -15.99 5.08
CA LEU A 38 -13.94 -16.21 3.99
C LEU A 38 -15.27 -16.75 4.52
N ALA A 39 -15.22 -17.75 5.42
CA ALA A 39 -16.41 -18.33 6.02
C ALA A 39 -17.21 -17.32 6.84
N LEU A 40 -16.56 -16.46 7.64
CA LEU A 40 -17.25 -15.42 8.39
C LEU A 40 -17.91 -14.39 7.47
N CYS A 41 -17.17 -13.88 6.47
CA CYS A 41 -17.70 -12.92 5.50
C CYS A 41 -18.90 -13.48 4.74
N LYS A 42 -18.86 -14.74 4.32
CA LYS A 42 -19.96 -15.40 3.62
C LYS A 42 -21.15 -15.68 4.54
N ASN A 43 -20.91 -16.30 5.70
CA ASN A 43 -21.99 -16.81 6.54
C ASN A 43 -22.75 -15.69 7.25
N GLU A 44 -22.03 -14.71 7.79
CA GLU A 44 -22.60 -13.65 8.61
C GLU A 44 -23.05 -12.44 7.76
N TYR A 45 -22.26 -12.09 6.74
CA TYR A 45 -22.45 -10.85 5.99
C TYR A 45 -22.86 -11.05 4.52
N LYS A 46 -22.98 -12.29 4.06
CA LYS A 46 -23.37 -12.64 2.68
C LYS A 46 -22.45 -12.02 1.61
N LEU A 47 -21.15 -11.99 1.91
CA LEU A 47 -20.12 -11.50 1.00
C LEU A 47 -19.38 -12.69 0.38
N ASP A 48 -19.73 -13.04 -0.86
CA ASP A 48 -19.19 -14.22 -1.55
C ASP A 48 -17.88 -13.96 -2.31
N ASN A 49 -17.58 -12.71 -2.66
CA ASN A 49 -16.43 -12.35 -3.50
C ASN A 49 -15.24 -11.80 -2.72
N VAL A 50 -15.10 -12.20 -1.45
CA VAL A 50 -13.93 -11.85 -0.64
C VAL A 50 -12.78 -12.76 -1.04
N GLN A 51 -11.57 -12.21 -1.11
CA GLN A 51 -10.34 -12.98 -1.28
C GLN A 51 -9.38 -12.66 -0.14
N VAL A 52 -8.63 -13.65 0.31
CA VAL A 52 -7.75 -13.55 1.48
C VAL A 52 -6.42 -14.19 1.14
N LYS A 53 -5.32 -13.55 1.58
CA LYS A 53 -3.96 -14.04 1.39
C LYS A 53 -3.09 -13.67 2.57
N VAL A 54 -2.32 -14.61 3.09
CA VAL A 54 -1.30 -14.33 4.11
C VAL A 54 0.07 -14.11 3.48
N ILE A 55 0.75 -13.03 3.85
CA ILE A 55 2.08 -12.65 3.36
C ILE A 55 2.96 -12.37 4.57
N GLY A 56 3.79 -13.34 4.96
CA GLY A 56 4.59 -13.24 6.18
C GLY A 56 3.72 -13.10 7.41
N SER A 57 3.86 -11.99 8.13
CA SER A 57 3.04 -11.61 9.29
C SER A 57 1.85 -10.69 8.97
N THR A 58 1.55 -10.48 7.68
CA THR A 58 0.46 -9.61 7.23
C THR A 58 -0.68 -10.41 6.59
N LEU A 59 -1.91 -10.15 7.05
CA LEU A 59 -3.13 -10.68 6.44
C LEU A 59 -3.67 -9.67 5.40
N GLY A 60 -3.62 -10.03 4.12
CA GLY A 60 -4.25 -9.28 3.04
C GLY A 60 -5.67 -9.76 2.79
N VAL A 61 -6.62 -8.83 2.66
CA VAL A 61 -8.00 -9.11 2.29
C VAL A 61 -8.43 -8.17 1.18
N TYR A 62 -8.99 -8.74 0.11
CA TYR A 62 -9.51 -8.00 -1.03
C TYR A 62 -11.02 -8.18 -1.12
N ILE A 63 -11.74 -7.07 -1.33
CA ILE A 63 -13.17 -7.08 -1.62
C ILE A 63 -13.53 -6.19 -2.82
N PRO A 64 -14.26 -6.70 -3.82
CA PRO A 64 -14.88 -5.86 -4.82
C PRO A 64 -16.14 -5.21 -4.23
N VAL A 65 -16.28 -3.90 -4.41
CA VAL A 65 -17.40 -3.12 -3.89
C VAL A 65 -18.00 -2.31 -5.03
N GLU A 66 -19.32 -2.34 -5.17
CA GLU A 66 -20.01 -1.48 -6.12
C GLU A 66 -20.28 -0.11 -5.48
N GLY A 67 -19.83 0.97 -6.13
CA GLY A 67 -20.11 2.33 -5.67
C GLY A 67 -19.40 2.65 -4.35
N LEU A 68 -18.08 2.54 -4.36
CA LEU A 68 -17.19 2.90 -3.26
C LEU A 68 -17.29 4.40 -2.94
N ILE A 69 -17.49 5.24 -3.96
CA ILE A 69 -17.58 6.69 -3.84
C ILE A 69 -19.01 7.17 -4.07
N ASP A 70 -19.46 8.13 -3.29
CA ASP A 70 -20.67 8.89 -3.57
C ASP A 70 -20.40 10.10 -4.50
N PRO A 71 -21.45 10.82 -4.97
CA PRO A 71 -21.26 12.01 -5.81
C PRO A 71 -20.46 13.15 -5.16
N ASP A 72 -20.33 13.17 -3.83
CA ASP A 72 -19.57 14.17 -3.06
C ASP A 72 -18.10 13.75 -2.86
N LEU A 73 -17.64 12.71 -3.56
CA LEU A 73 -16.30 12.14 -3.45
C LEU A 73 -15.97 11.56 -2.05
N LYS A 74 -17.00 11.15 -1.30
CA LYS A 74 -16.83 10.50 0.01
C LYS A 74 -17.09 8.99 -0.10
N LEU A 75 -16.61 8.26 0.91
CA LEU A 75 -16.90 6.83 1.04
C LEU A 75 -18.42 6.65 1.17
N ASN A 76 -19.00 5.91 0.22
CA ASN A 76 -20.41 5.57 0.23
C ASN A 76 -20.76 4.76 1.49
N GLU A 77 -21.87 5.07 2.16
CA GLU A 77 -22.27 4.42 3.41
C GLU A 77 -22.44 2.89 3.27
N LYS A 78 -23.04 2.42 2.16
CA LYS A 78 -23.20 0.97 1.91
C LYS A 78 -21.85 0.30 1.68
N ALA A 79 -20.93 0.97 0.99
CA ALA A 79 -19.56 0.50 0.82
C ALA A 79 -18.82 0.46 2.17
N GLY A 80 -18.94 1.53 2.97
CA GLY A 80 -18.37 1.63 4.30
C GLY A 80 -18.84 0.51 5.23
N LYS A 81 -20.13 0.18 5.21
CA LYS A 81 -20.68 -0.94 5.99
C LYS A 81 -20.07 -2.29 5.59
N LYS A 82 -19.93 -2.57 4.29
CA LYS A 82 -19.26 -3.80 3.82
C LYS A 82 -17.80 -3.87 4.27
N ILE A 83 -17.08 -2.75 4.22
CA ILE A 83 -15.70 -2.65 4.69
C ILE A 83 -15.62 -2.92 6.19
N GLU A 84 -16.55 -2.36 6.98
CA GLU A 84 -16.64 -2.59 8.43
C GLU A 84 -16.94 -4.06 8.76
N ASP A 85 -17.93 -4.68 8.10
CA ASP A 85 -18.30 -6.08 8.28
C ASP A 85 -17.10 -7.03 8.04
N VAL A 86 -16.31 -6.74 7.00
CA VAL A 86 -15.08 -7.50 6.70
C VAL A 86 -13.99 -7.21 7.72
N ALA A 87 -13.80 -5.95 8.13
CA ALA A 87 -12.84 -5.60 9.19
C ALA A 87 -13.15 -6.31 10.51
N LEU A 88 -14.44 -6.43 10.89
CA LEU A 88 -14.87 -7.17 12.06
C LEU A 88 -14.55 -8.66 11.95
N SER A 89 -14.76 -9.26 10.77
CA SER A 89 -14.38 -10.65 10.48
C SER A 89 -12.87 -10.87 10.64
N ILE A 90 -12.07 -9.97 10.06
CA ILE A 90 -10.60 -9.97 10.20
C ILE A 90 -10.21 -9.90 11.67
N HIS A 91 -10.77 -8.96 12.44
CA HIS A 91 -10.42 -8.79 13.85
C HIS A 91 -10.77 -10.03 14.68
N ARG A 92 -11.89 -10.71 14.40
CA ARG A 92 -12.26 -11.96 15.10
C ARG A 92 -11.26 -13.08 14.84
N VAL A 93 -10.81 -13.24 13.60
CA VAL A 93 -9.83 -14.29 13.26
C VAL A 93 -8.45 -13.97 13.84
N THR A 94 -7.96 -12.76 13.57
CA THR A 94 -6.60 -12.32 13.96
C THR A 94 -6.37 -12.25 15.47
N THR A 95 -7.42 -12.06 16.27
CA THR A 95 -7.31 -12.04 17.74
C THR A 95 -7.48 -13.40 18.41
N SER A 96 -7.83 -14.44 17.64
CA SER A 96 -8.10 -15.79 18.14
C SER A 96 -7.38 -16.88 17.34
N THR A 97 -6.25 -16.51 16.71
CA THR A 97 -5.38 -17.41 15.97
C THR A 97 -4.06 -17.67 16.72
N ASP A 98 -3.40 -18.78 16.42
CA ASP A 98 -2.05 -19.10 16.88
C ASP A 98 -0.95 -18.58 15.93
N MET A 99 -1.32 -18.04 14.76
CA MET A 99 -0.36 -17.43 13.85
C MET A 99 0.06 -16.04 14.37
N PRO A 100 1.36 -15.70 14.38
CA PRO A 100 1.86 -14.41 14.87
C PRO A 100 1.65 -13.28 13.85
N LEU A 101 0.40 -13.07 13.43
CA LEU A 101 0.04 -11.97 12.54
C LEU A 101 0.23 -10.62 13.27
N LYS A 102 0.91 -9.69 12.61
CA LYS A 102 1.15 -8.33 13.11
C LYS A 102 0.21 -7.32 12.47
N PHE A 103 -0.06 -7.46 11.17
CA PHE A 103 -0.83 -6.50 10.40
C PHE A 103 -1.98 -7.15 9.65
N TYR A 104 -2.97 -6.32 9.32
CA TYR A 104 -3.92 -6.61 8.26
C TYR A 104 -4.01 -5.45 7.28
N VAL A 105 -4.29 -5.77 6.02
CA VAL A 105 -4.58 -4.81 4.95
C VAL A 105 -5.87 -5.26 4.28
N LEU A 106 -6.90 -4.42 4.37
CA LEU A 106 -8.16 -4.62 3.67
C LEU A 106 -8.24 -3.62 2.51
N THR A 107 -8.27 -4.15 1.30
CA THR A 107 -8.41 -3.38 0.05
C THR A 107 -9.82 -3.57 -0.49
N ALA A 108 -10.59 -2.48 -0.52
CA ALA A 108 -11.89 -2.43 -1.18
C ALA A 108 -11.75 -1.69 -2.52
N ARG A 109 -12.13 -2.33 -3.63
CA ARG A 109 -11.98 -1.75 -4.96
C ARG A 109 -13.33 -1.56 -5.63
N ASP A 110 -13.52 -0.40 -6.25
CA ASP A 110 -14.76 -0.10 -6.95
C ASP A 110 -14.90 -0.94 -8.23
N THR A 111 -16.03 -1.62 -8.42
CA THR A 111 -16.27 -2.44 -9.62
C THR A 111 -16.64 -1.64 -10.87
N LYS A 112 -17.15 -0.41 -10.71
CA LYS A 112 -17.48 0.52 -11.80
C LYS A 112 -16.30 1.42 -12.16
N THR A 113 -15.44 1.72 -11.20
CA THR A 113 -14.20 2.50 -11.40
C THR A 113 -13.02 1.72 -10.82
N PRO A 114 -12.48 0.72 -11.55
CA PRO A 114 -11.48 -0.22 -11.01
C PRO A 114 -10.22 0.42 -10.42
N SER A 115 -9.84 1.62 -10.86
CA SER A 115 -8.71 2.34 -10.29
C SER A 115 -9.00 2.94 -8.90
N ALA A 116 -10.27 3.15 -8.53
CA ALA A 116 -10.65 3.67 -7.23
C ALA A 116 -10.58 2.56 -6.17
N GLU A 117 -9.80 2.79 -5.11
CA GLU A 117 -9.65 1.86 -4.01
C GLU A 117 -9.62 2.57 -2.65
N PHE A 118 -10.16 1.86 -1.66
CA PHE A 118 -10.06 2.21 -0.25
C PHE A 118 -9.20 1.15 0.44
N ILE A 119 -8.15 1.58 1.12
CA ILE A 119 -7.21 0.70 1.82
C ILE A 119 -7.27 1.00 3.31
N LEU A 120 -7.49 -0.06 4.09
CA LEU A 120 -7.49 -0.04 5.54
C LEU A 120 -6.32 -0.89 6.03
N THR A 121 -5.29 -0.25 6.58
CA THR A 121 -4.15 -0.96 7.20
C THR A 121 -4.18 -0.78 8.71
N GLY A 122 -4.15 -1.89 9.44
CA GLY A 122 -4.17 -1.88 10.91
C GLY A 122 -3.13 -2.79 11.53
N PHE A 123 -2.68 -2.40 12.71
CA PHE A 123 -1.82 -3.22 13.57
C PHE A 123 -2.70 -4.04 14.52
N ILE A 124 -2.56 -5.37 14.48
CA ILE A 124 -3.45 -6.30 15.19
C ILE A 124 -3.40 -6.09 16.70
N TYR A 125 -2.23 -5.73 17.25
CA TYR A 125 -2.12 -5.45 18.68
C TYR A 125 -2.98 -4.25 19.11
N ASP A 126 -3.17 -3.23 18.27
CA ASP A 126 -4.06 -2.10 18.60
C ASP A 126 -5.54 -2.55 18.67
N VAL A 127 -5.94 -3.57 17.90
CA VAL A 127 -7.27 -4.19 18.00
C VAL A 127 -7.47 -4.85 19.37
N VAL A 128 -6.43 -5.52 19.88
CA VAL A 128 -6.46 -6.12 21.22
C VAL A 128 -6.55 -5.02 22.28
N ARG A 129 -5.71 -3.99 22.20
CA ARG A 129 -5.68 -2.88 23.16
C ARG A 129 -7.01 -2.14 23.25
N VAL A 130 -7.67 -1.85 22.13
CA VAL A 130 -8.96 -1.16 22.15
C VAL A 130 -10.08 -2.03 22.74
N ARG A 131 -10.03 -3.36 22.53
CA ARG A 131 -10.98 -4.30 23.14
C ARG A 131 -10.77 -4.47 24.64
N LEU A 132 -9.54 -4.33 25.10
CA LEU A 132 -9.18 -4.33 26.52
C LEU A 132 -9.32 -2.94 27.18
N TYR A 133 -9.85 -1.95 26.46
CA TYR A 133 -9.98 -0.56 26.93
C TYR A 133 -8.65 0.12 27.33
N ASP A 134 -7.51 -0.43 26.90
CA ASP A 134 -6.18 0.16 27.11
C ASP A 134 -5.96 1.41 26.25
N ILE A 135 -6.65 1.48 25.10
CA ILE A 135 -6.75 2.70 24.29
C ILE A 135 -8.22 3.01 24.00
N SER A 136 -8.54 4.31 23.87
CA SER A 136 -9.89 4.74 23.50
C SER A 136 -10.23 4.36 22.05
N ARG A 137 -11.51 4.28 21.71
CA ARG A 137 -11.95 4.10 20.32
C ARG A 137 -11.47 5.21 19.39
N GLY A 138 -11.42 6.45 19.89
CA GLY A 138 -10.89 7.60 19.14
C GLY A 138 -9.40 7.46 18.84
N GLU A 139 -8.61 7.05 19.83
CA GLU A 139 -7.17 6.79 19.66
C GLU A 139 -6.94 5.63 18.69
N TYR A 140 -7.69 4.54 18.81
CA TYR A 140 -7.66 3.44 17.84
C TYR A 140 -7.98 3.91 16.42
N PHE A 141 -9.00 4.74 16.26
CA PHE A 141 -9.36 5.30 14.96
C PHE A 141 -8.25 6.17 14.36
N GLN A 142 -7.47 6.88 15.17
CA GLN A 142 -6.30 7.64 14.74
C GLN A 142 -5.07 6.76 14.42
N ARG A 143 -5.03 5.53 14.94
CA ARG A 143 -3.93 4.58 14.70
C ARG A 143 -4.06 3.82 13.39
N ILE A 144 -5.29 3.58 12.95
CA ILE A 144 -5.57 2.88 11.69
C ILE A 144 -5.27 3.80 10.49
N LEU A 145 -4.58 3.25 9.50
CA LEU A 145 -4.34 3.91 8.22
C LEU A 145 -5.53 3.65 7.30
N ARG A 146 -6.23 4.72 6.92
CA ARG A 146 -7.33 4.72 5.94
C ARG A 146 -6.93 5.56 4.73
N ASP A 147 -6.79 4.96 3.57
CA ASP A 147 -6.47 5.65 2.32
C ASP A 147 -7.57 5.47 1.32
N PHE A 148 -8.05 6.58 0.79
CA PHE A 148 -8.86 6.59 -0.40
C PHE A 148 -7.99 7.11 -1.55
N ARG A 149 -7.81 6.33 -2.62
CA ARG A 149 -6.91 6.68 -3.72
C ARG A 149 -7.37 6.14 -5.06
N PHE A 150 -6.82 6.72 -6.12
CA PHE A 150 -6.86 6.15 -7.46
C PHE A 150 -5.51 5.50 -7.74
N ASN A 151 -5.50 4.20 -7.99
CA ASN A 151 -4.28 3.43 -8.23
C ASN A 151 -3.85 3.59 -9.70
N PRO A 152 -2.71 4.27 -9.98
CA PRO A 152 -2.25 4.48 -11.35
C PRO A 152 -1.87 3.18 -12.05
N ALA A 153 -1.43 2.15 -11.32
CA ALA A 153 -1.02 0.86 -11.89
C ALA A 153 -2.21 0.09 -12.48
N ILE A 154 -3.38 0.16 -11.85
CA ILE A 154 -4.61 -0.48 -12.35
C ILE A 154 -5.08 0.20 -13.64
N LEU A 155 -5.10 1.54 -13.64
CA LEU A 155 -5.44 2.28 -14.86
C LEU A 155 -4.44 1.95 -15.98
N GLY A 156 -3.15 1.95 -15.64
CA GLY A 156 -2.09 1.60 -16.56
C GLY A 156 -2.28 0.23 -17.20
N GLU A 157 -2.53 -0.80 -16.39
CA GLU A 157 -2.80 -2.15 -16.89
C GLU A 157 -4.01 -2.17 -17.83
N GLN A 158 -5.14 -1.59 -17.40
CA GLN A 158 -6.35 -1.55 -18.20
C GLN A 158 -6.07 -0.90 -19.56
N LYS A 159 -5.37 0.23 -19.58
CA LYS A 159 -5.01 0.94 -20.80
C LYS A 159 -4.04 0.16 -21.65
N ALA A 160 -3.08 -0.55 -21.06
CA ALA A 160 -2.15 -1.39 -21.81
C ALA A 160 -2.91 -2.50 -22.53
N ARG A 161 -3.83 -3.18 -21.84
CA ARG A 161 -4.69 -4.21 -22.44
C ARG A 161 -5.56 -3.64 -23.58
N GLU A 162 -6.22 -2.50 -23.35
CA GLU A 162 -6.98 -1.79 -24.39
C GLU A 162 -6.12 -1.45 -25.62
N LEU A 163 -4.87 -1.02 -25.41
CA LEU A 163 -3.93 -0.71 -26.50
C LEU A 163 -3.54 -1.97 -27.29
N PHE A 164 -3.14 -3.04 -26.62
CA PHE A 164 -2.78 -4.30 -27.29
C PHE A 164 -3.98 -4.92 -28.03
N ASP A 165 -5.18 -4.86 -27.46
CA ASP A 165 -6.41 -5.25 -28.15
C ASP A 165 -6.68 -4.38 -29.38
N GLY A 166 -6.45 -3.07 -29.27
CA GLY A 166 -6.57 -2.12 -30.38
C GLY A 166 -5.54 -2.37 -31.50
N LEU A 167 -4.31 -2.74 -31.14
CA LEU A 167 -3.23 -3.12 -32.05
C LEU A 167 -3.58 -4.41 -32.80
N ASN A 168 -4.07 -5.42 -32.10
CA ASN A 168 -4.51 -6.71 -32.67
C ASN A 168 -5.72 -6.55 -33.61
N LYS A 169 -6.57 -5.55 -33.37
CA LYS A 169 -7.75 -5.25 -34.21
C LYS A 169 -7.47 -4.24 -35.33
N ASN A 170 -6.23 -3.79 -35.51
CA ASN A 170 -5.85 -2.70 -36.42
C ASN A 170 -6.73 -1.44 -36.28
N SER A 171 -7.02 -1.05 -35.04
CA SER A 171 -7.80 0.16 -34.79
C SER A 171 -7.02 1.43 -35.17
N ALA A 172 -7.73 2.44 -35.67
CA ALA A 172 -7.14 3.73 -36.05
C ALA A 172 -6.42 4.44 -34.88
N LEU A 173 -6.85 4.19 -33.64
CA LEU A 173 -6.22 4.71 -32.41
C LEU A 173 -4.80 4.17 -32.20
N ALA A 174 -4.51 2.96 -32.69
CA ALA A 174 -3.22 2.31 -32.51
C ALA A 174 -2.24 2.60 -33.67
N GLU A 175 -2.74 3.14 -34.79
CA GLU A 175 -1.95 3.39 -36.01
C GLU A 175 -0.74 4.29 -35.74
N SER A 176 -0.93 5.35 -34.96
CA SER A 176 0.12 6.30 -34.60
C SER A 176 1.20 5.74 -33.68
N LEU A 177 0.94 4.59 -33.04
CA LEU A 177 1.83 3.96 -32.07
C LEU A 177 2.57 2.73 -32.65
N LYS A 178 2.18 2.23 -33.83
CA LYS A 178 2.76 1.03 -34.44
C LYS A 178 4.28 1.06 -34.55
N SER A 179 4.86 2.22 -34.83
CA SER A 179 6.32 2.40 -34.95
C SER A 179 7.09 2.11 -33.65
N ILE A 180 6.42 2.21 -32.50
CA ILE A 180 6.99 1.90 -31.18
C ILE A 180 7.08 0.38 -30.96
N PHE A 181 6.13 -0.37 -31.53
CA PHE A 181 6.03 -1.83 -31.41
C PHE A 181 6.95 -2.53 -32.41
N TYR A 182 8.25 -2.27 -32.26
CA TYR A 182 9.32 -2.92 -32.99
C TYR A 182 9.58 -4.33 -32.44
N PRO A 183 9.83 -5.34 -33.30
CA PRO A 183 9.98 -5.25 -34.77
C PRO A 183 8.69 -5.43 -35.59
N ILE A 184 7.62 -5.96 -35.01
CA ILE A 184 6.55 -6.65 -35.76
C ILE A 184 5.81 -5.79 -36.78
N TYR A 185 5.68 -4.49 -36.55
CA TYR A 185 5.01 -3.58 -37.50
C TYR A 185 5.96 -3.06 -38.59
N ILE A 186 7.28 -3.21 -38.43
CA ILE A 186 8.26 -2.87 -39.46
C ILE A 186 8.46 -4.05 -40.40
N ILE A 187 8.63 -5.25 -39.85
CA ILE A 187 9.00 -6.45 -40.64
C ILE A 187 7.81 -7.30 -41.06
N GLY A 188 6.64 -7.11 -40.44
CA GLY A 188 5.45 -7.91 -40.71
C GLY A 188 4.53 -7.29 -41.76
N LYS A 189 3.84 -8.15 -42.51
CA LYS A 189 2.81 -7.78 -43.47
C LYS A 189 1.68 -7.06 -42.76
N SER A 190 1.19 -5.97 -43.34
CA SER A 190 0.14 -5.14 -42.74
C SER A 190 -1.07 -5.99 -42.34
N GLY A 191 -1.41 -5.94 -41.05
CA GLY A 191 -2.55 -6.61 -40.45
C GLY A 191 -2.37 -8.07 -40.08
N SER A 192 -1.16 -8.62 -40.22
CA SER A 192 -0.82 -9.98 -39.75
C SER A 192 -0.35 -10.04 -38.30
N GLN A 193 -0.10 -8.87 -37.67
CA GLN A 193 0.48 -8.77 -36.34
C GLN A 193 -0.50 -9.25 -35.26
N LYS A 194 -0.01 -10.08 -34.34
CA LYS A 194 -0.71 -10.49 -33.12
C LYS A 194 0.23 -10.39 -31.93
N ILE A 195 -0.24 -9.76 -30.87
CA ILE A 195 0.48 -9.57 -29.61
C ILE A 195 -0.35 -10.19 -28.49
N GLU A 196 0.26 -11.07 -27.71
CA GLU A 196 -0.35 -11.69 -26.53
C GLU A 196 0.46 -11.31 -25.29
N ILE A 197 -0.19 -10.71 -24.29
CA ILE A 197 0.45 -10.40 -23.01
C ILE A 197 0.58 -11.69 -22.20
N THR A 198 1.80 -12.05 -21.82
CA THR A 198 2.08 -13.24 -21.00
C THR A 198 2.29 -12.92 -19.53
N ASP A 199 2.80 -11.74 -19.24
CA ASP A 199 3.11 -11.30 -17.88
C ASP A 199 3.08 -9.78 -17.78
N MET A 200 2.71 -9.27 -16.60
CA MET A 200 2.70 -7.85 -16.32
C MET A 200 3.06 -7.59 -14.85
N GLU A 201 4.12 -6.82 -14.66
CA GLU A 201 4.55 -6.30 -13.36
C GLU A 201 4.33 -4.80 -13.31
N SER A 202 4.06 -4.26 -12.12
CA SER A 202 3.83 -2.82 -11.95
C SER A 202 4.47 -2.23 -10.70
N LYS A 203 4.90 -0.97 -10.83
CA LYS A 203 5.36 -0.13 -9.72
C LYS A 203 4.59 1.17 -9.71
N GLU A 204 4.12 1.57 -8.54
CA GLU A 204 3.62 2.93 -8.36
C GLU A 204 4.84 3.82 -8.14
N LEU A 205 5.00 4.86 -8.97
CA LEU A 205 6.10 5.83 -8.84
C LEU A 205 5.68 7.05 -8.03
N SER A 206 4.39 7.40 -8.12
CA SER A 206 3.77 8.50 -7.40
C SER A 206 2.26 8.26 -7.26
N GLU A 207 1.54 9.22 -6.67
CA GLU A 207 0.07 9.20 -6.61
C GLU A 207 -0.59 9.29 -8.00
N ARG A 208 0.16 9.64 -9.05
CA ARG A 208 -0.35 9.81 -10.41
C ARG A 208 0.30 8.89 -11.43
N GLU A 209 1.52 8.43 -11.18
CA GLU A 209 2.31 7.72 -12.16
C GLU A 209 2.56 6.28 -11.76
N SER A 210 2.54 5.39 -12.75
CA SER A 210 2.99 4.02 -12.58
C SER A 210 3.85 3.55 -13.75
N LEU A 211 4.72 2.60 -13.46
CA LEU A 211 5.57 1.94 -14.43
C LEU A 211 5.10 0.50 -14.60
N LEU A 212 4.82 0.08 -15.82
CA LEU A 212 4.48 -1.31 -16.14
C LEU A 212 5.63 -1.93 -16.91
N TYR A 213 6.00 -3.14 -16.51
CA TYR A 213 6.88 -4.01 -17.26
C TYR A 213 6.04 -5.15 -17.83
N ILE A 214 5.95 -5.23 -19.15
CA ILE A 214 5.03 -6.11 -19.86
C ILE A 214 5.83 -7.08 -20.71
N LYS A 215 5.55 -8.38 -20.58
CA LYS A 215 6.09 -9.40 -21.48
C LYS A 215 5.01 -9.84 -22.45
N THR A 216 5.42 -10.06 -23.69
CA THR A 216 4.53 -10.46 -24.77
C THR A 216 5.08 -11.63 -25.57
N ILE A 217 4.18 -12.38 -26.19
CA ILE A 217 4.48 -13.27 -27.31
C ILE A 217 3.91 -12.61 -28.56
N GLU A 218 4.75 -12.50 -29.60
CA GLU A 218 4.40 -11.74 -30.80
C GLU A 218 4.54 -12.57 -32.06
N ALA A 219 3.48 -12.56 -32.88
CA ALA A 219 3.42 -13.28 -34.15
C ALA A 219 3.10 -12.32 -35.30
N TYR A 220 3.60 -12.65 -36.49
CA TYR A 220 3.41 -11.88 -37.72
C TYR A 220 3.71 -12.77 -38.94
N GLU A 221 3.22 -12.37 -40.11
CA GLU A 221 3.69 -12.90 -41.40
C GLU A 221 4.78 -11.94 -41.94
N PRO A 222 5.96 -12.40 -42.38
CA PRO A 222 7.01 -11.50 -42.87
C PRO A 222 6.55 -10.76 -44.13
N SER A 223 6.85 -9.47 -44.20
CA SER A 223 6.72 -8.67 -45.42
C SER A 223 7.75 -9.10 -46.48
N PRO A 224 7.43 -8.98 -47.78
CA PRO A 224 8.40 -9.24 -48.84
C PRO A 224 9.70 -8.44 -48.64
N GLY A 225 10.85 -9.12 -48.67
CA GLY A 225 12.17 -8.52 -48.45
C GLY A 225 12.63 -8.50 -46.98
N PHE A 226 11.80 -8.97 -46.04
CA PHE A 226 12.14 -9.07 -44.61
C PHE A 226 12.22 -10.53 -44.12
N GLU A 227 12.21 -11.52 -45.02
CA GLU A 227 12.19 -12.95 -44.68
C GLU A 227 13.38 -13.35 -43.80
N ALA A 228 14.55 -12.75 -44.02
CA ALA A 228 15.75 -13.00 -43.23
C ALA A 228 15.59 -12.63 -41.74
N TYR A 229 14.70 -11.69 -41.40
CA TYR A 229 14.47 -11.30 -40.01
C TYR A 229 13.78 -12.39 -39.19
N THR A 230 13.15 -13.39 -39.83
CA THR A 230 12.54 -14.53 -39.12
C THR A 230 13.56 -15.39 -38.38
N ALA A 231 14.85 -15.34 -38.76
CA ALA A 231 15.91 -16.02 -38.03
C ALA A 231 16.23 -15.34 -36.68
N VAL A 232 16.00 -14.04 -36.57
CA VAL A 232 16.21 -13.25 -35.34
C VAL A 232 14.92 -13.13 -34.53
N PHE A 233 13.80 -12.93 -35.23
CA PHE A 233 12.47 -12.74 -34.66
C PHE A 233 11.49 -13.76 -35.25
N PRO A 234 11.57 -15.04 -34.86
CA PRO A 234 10.64 -16.05 -35.36
C PRO A 234 9.20 -15.71 -34.93
N PRO A 235 8.16 -16.04 -35.73
CA PRO A 235 6.78 -15.85 -35.29
C PRO A 235 6.51 -16.56 -33.95
N GLY A 236 5.94 -15.84 -32.99
CA GLY A 236 5.79 -16.29 -31.60
C GLY A 236 6.99 -16.01 -30.70
N PHE A 237 7.88 -15.08 -31.07
CA PHE A 237 9.01 -14.69 -30.22
C PHE A 237 8.56 -13.90 -28.98
N ASN A 238 9.39 -13.93 -27.94
CA ASN A 238 9.17 -13.16 -26.73
C ASN A 238 9.69 -11.73 -26.89
N ASN A 239 8.85 -10.76 -26.53
CA ASN A 239 9.20 -9.35 -26.47
C ASN A 239 8.87 -8.75 -25.11
N GLU A 240 9.41 -7.57 -24.84
CA GLU A 240 9.22 -6.88 -23.57
C GLU A 240 9.03 -5.38 -23.81
N TYR A 241 8.21 -4.78 -22.97
CA TYR A 241 7.94 -3.34 -23.00
C TYR A 241 7.98 -2.73 -21.60
N LEU A 242 8.32 -1.44 -21.57
CA LEU A 242 8.20 -0.59 -20.40
C LEU A 242 7.22 0.55 -20.70
N PHE A 243 6.15 0.65 -19.92
CA PHE A 243 5.11 1.67 -20.10
C PHE A 243 5.12 2.61 -18.89
N LEU A 244 5.37 3.89 -19.12
CA LEU A 244 5.16 4.93 -18.11
C LEU A 244 3.76 5.51 -18.29
N THR A 245 2.96 5.43 -17.24
CA THR A 245 1.55 5.85 -17.24
C THR A 245 1.32 7.01 -16.29
N ASP A 246 0.29 7.81 -16.56
CA ASP A 246 -0.11 8.96 -15.74
C ASP A 246 -1.64 9.06 -15.63
N LEU A 247 -2.13 9.42 -14.44
CA LEU A 247 -3.56 9.61 -14.14
C LEU A 247 -4.15 10.93 -14.69
N SER A 248 -3.39 11.71 -15.45
CA SER A 248 -3.86 12.95 -16.06
C SER A 248 -4.94 12.71 -17.13
N PHE A 249 -5.89 13.64 -17.25
CA PHE A 249 -6.95 13.59 -18.27
C PHE A 249 -6.35 13.58 -19.69
N GLY A 250 -6.48 12.46 -20.43
CA GLY A 250 -6.00 12.33 -21.81
C GLY A 250 -5.28 11.00 -22.09
N ASN A 251 -4.22 11.05 -22.91
CA ASN A 251 -3.36 9.90 -23.20
C ASN A 251 -2.71 9.38 -21.92
N SER A 252 -3.11 8.20 -21.50
CA SER A 252 -2.66 7.60 -20.23
C SER A 252 -1.20 7.12 -20.26
N PHE A 253 -0.55 7.10 -21.43
CA PHE A 253 0.86 6.76 -21.59
C PHE A 253 1.69 8.02 -21.82
N LYS A 254 2.64 8.26 -20.91
CA LYS A 254 3.69 9.27 -21.09
C LYS A 254 4.79 8.76 -22.01
N GLU A 255 5.13 7.49 -21.87
CA GLU A 255 6.23 6.86 -22.62
C GLU A 255 5.99 5.36 -22.77
N ILE A 256 6.37 4.83 -23.93
CA ILE A 256 6.41 3.39 -24.20
C ILE A 256 7.78 3.07 -24.78
N VAL A 257 8.49 2.12 -24.17
CA VAL A 257 9.82 1.68 -24.59
C VAL A 257 9.77 0.20 -24.95
N SER A 258 10.13 -0.14 -26.18
CA SER A 258 10.34 -1.54 -26.61
C SER A 258 11.76 -2.00 -26.26
N LYS A 259 11.88 -3.31 -25.97
CA LYS A 259 13.17 -3.99 -25.74
C LYS A 259 14.07 -3.85 -26.95
N TYR A 260 13.53 -4.12 -28.13
CA TYR A 260 14.26 -4.05 -29.39
C TYR A 260 14.07 -2.69 -30.03
N PHE A 261 15.14 -2.15 -30.60
CA PHE A 261 15.10 -0.88 -31.32
C PHE A 261 16.17 -0.87 -32.42
N TYR A 262 15.92 -0.08 -33.47
CA TYR A 262 16.85 0.09 -34.56
C TYR A 262 17.70 1.35 -34.33
N SER A 263 19.02 1.22 -34.35
CA SER A 263 19.95 2.34 -34.15
C SER A 263 21.28 2.06 -34.85
N ASN A 264 21.83 3.06 -35.54
CA ASN A 264 23.10 2.95 -36.29
C ASN A 264 23.12 1.77 -37.28
N ASN A 265 22.03 1.55 -38.00
CA ASN A 265 21.85 0.43 -38.94
C ASN A 265 21.93 -0.97 -38.31
N GLU A 266 21.80 -1.08 -37.00
CA GLU A 266 21.82 -2.34 -36.28
C GLU A 266 20.61 -2.48 -35.37
N ILE A 267 20.20 -3.74 -35.15
CA ILE A 267 19.20 -4.09 -34.16
C ILE A 267 19.90 -4.14 -32.81
N ARG A 268 19.40 -3.35 -31.86
CA ARG A 268 19.90 -3.32 -30.49
C ARG A 268 18.80 -3.73 -29.52
N GLN A 269 19.23 -4.22 -28.36
CA GLN A 269 18.35 -4.61 -27.27
C GLN A 269 18.68 -3.82 -26.01
N ARG A 270 17.67 -3.54 -25.19
CA ARG A 270 17.80 -2.96 -23.85
C ARG A 270 17.42 -4.01 -22.81
N ASN A 271 18.07 -3.99 -21.64
CA ASN A 271 17.60 -4.77 -20.50
C ASN A 271 16.51 -3.97 -19.77
N LEU A 272 15.26 -4.15 -20.19
CA LEU A 272 14.13 -3.42 -19.59
C LEU A 272 13.83 -3.90 -18.17
N LYS A 273 14.11 -5.16 -17.83
CA LYS A 273 13.94 -5.68 -16.48
C LYS A 273 14.86 -4.97 -15.49
N ASP A 274 16.13 -4.79 -15.82
CA ASP A 274 17.08 -4.06 -14.97
C ASP A 274 16.64 -2.61 -14.77
N THR A 275 16.23 -1.93 -15.85
CA THR A 275 15.67 -0.58 -15.78
C THR A 275 14.45 -0.53 -14.86
N PHE A 276 13.49 -1.44 -15.03
CA PHE A 276 12.32 -1.54 -14.15
C PHE A 276 12.71 -1.74 -12.68
N MET A 277 13.72 -2.56 -12.40
CA MET A 277 14.18 -2.83 -11.04
C MET A 277 14.81 -1.62 -10.34
N GLN A 278 15.38 -0.67 -11.10
CA GLN A 278 15.98 0.56 -10.53
C GLN A 278 14.93 1.52 -9.92
N TYR A 279 13.68 1.47 -10.34
CA TYR A 279 12.63 2.32 -9.79
C TYR A 279 12.17 1.82 -8.41
N LYS A 280 12.05 2.74 -7.44
CA LYS A 280 11.44 2.46 -6.13
C LYS A 280 9.92 2.38 -6.31
N ASP A 281 9.33 1.29 -5.86
CA ASP A 281 7.88 1.14 -5.78
C ASP A 281 7.38 1.80 -4.50
N SER A 282 6.53 2.81 -4.64
CA SER A 282 5.85 3.46 -3.50
C SER A 282 4.52 2.79 -3.14
N GLY A 283 4.04 1.88 -3.97
CA GLY A 283 2.76 1.20 -3.78
C GLY A 283 2.80 0.18 -2.65
N ILE A 284 1.71 0.11 -1.88
CA ILE A 284 1.56 -0.88 -0.80
C ILE A 284 0.80 -2.12 -1.25
N THR A 285 -0.11 -1.96 -2.22
CA THR A 285 -0.95 -3.03 -2.76
C THR A 285 -0.63 -3.29 -4.22
N GLY A 286 -0.65 -4.56 -4.62
CA GLY A 286 -0.51 -4.98 -6.01
C GLY A 286 -1.77 -4.71 -6.81
N ILE A 287 -1.69 -4.95 -8.12
CA ILE A 287 -2.87 -4.88 -8.98
C ILE A 287 -3.90 -5.95 -8.59
N ASP A 288 -3.46 -7.06 -7.98
CA ASP A 288 -4.33 -8.07 -7.37
C ASP A 288 -5.08 -7.58 -6.11
N GLY A 289 -4.74 -6.40 -5.59
CA GLY A 289 -5.36 -5.81 -4.40
C GLY A 289 -4.77 -6.29 -3.08
N PHE A 290 -3.76 -7.17 -3.10
CA PHE A 290 -3.08 -7.66 -1.90
C PHE A 290 -1.82 -6.85 -1.58
N PRO A 291 -1.33 -6.88 -0.33
CA PRO A 291 -0.04 -6.26 -0.01
C PRO A 291 1.08 -6.80 -0.90
N LYS A 292 1.95 -5.92 -1.41
CA LYS A 292 3.10 -6.34 -2.23
C LYS A 292 4.17 -7.09 -1.44
N LYS A 293 4.20 -6.90 -0.12
CA LYS A 293 5.17 -7.47 0.82
C LYS A 293 4.60 -7.52 2.23
N ASP A 294 5.28 -8.25 3.11
CA ASP A 294 4.99 -8.19 4.54
C ASP A 294 5.24 -6.76 5.07
N LEU A 295 4.35 -6.30 5.94
CA LEU A 295 4.43 -4.97 6.52
C LEU A 295 5.35 -4.94 7.73
N ASP A 296 6.07 -3.82 7.83
CA ASP A 296 6.99 -3.54 8.92
C ASP A 296 6.38 -2.50 9.89
N LEU A 297 6.67 -2.65 11.19
CA LEU A 297 6.20 -1.72 12.22
C LEU A 297 6.83 -0.34 12.07
N GLY A 298 8.11 -0.26 11.72
CA GLY A 298 8.76 1.03 11.43
C GLY A 298 8.08 1.77 10.28
N TRP A 299 7.77 1.07 9.18
CA TRP A 299 6.98 1.64 8.08
C TRP A 299 5.59 2.09 8.53
N PHE A 300 4.86 1.26 9.27
CA PHE A 300 3.52 1.59 9.76
C PHE A 300 3.52 2.84 10.65
N LEU A 301 4.48 2.94 11.58
CA LEU A 301 4.65 4.10 12.45
C LEU A 301 5.02 5.35 11.66
N SER A 302 5.87 5.23 10.63
CA SER A 302 6.21 6.39 9.79
C SER A 302 4.98 6.95 9.09
N GLN A 303 4.10 6.09 8.56
CA GLN A 303 2.84 6.51 7.93
C GLN A 303 1.86 7.12 8.95
N GLN A 304 1.73 6.50 10.12
CA GLN A 304 0.83 6.96 11.17
C GLN A 304 1.23 8.34 11.67
N ILE A 305 2.52 8.56 11.96
CA ILE A 305 3.05 9.85 12.40
C ILE A 305 2.83 10.91 11.32
N SER A 306 3.11 10.62 10.05
CA SER A 306 2.86 11.57 8.96
C SER A 306 1.42 12.02 8.83
N ARG A 307 0.45 11.12 9.08
CA ARG A 307 -0.98 11.48 9.10
C ARG A 307 -1.34 12.32 10.32
N ARG A 308 -0.84 11.96 11.49
CA ARG A 308 -1.05 12.77 12.71
C ARG A 308 -0.49 14.18 12.55
N ILE A 309 0.66 14.34 11.87
CA ILE A 309 1.17 15.66 11.49
C ILE A 309 0.12 16.41 10.66
N LYS A 310 -0.50 15.79 9.64
CA LYS A 310 -1.57 16.43 8.85
C LYS A 310 -2.76 16.84 9.72
N SER A 311 -3.25 15.93 10.56
CA SER A 311 -4.42 16.18 11.42
C SER A 311 -4.22 17.33 12.40
N ILE A 312 -2.99 17.56 12.90
CA ILE A 312 -2.69 18.74 13.76
C ILE A 312 -3.09 20.06 13.07
N PHE A 313 -2.95 20.18 11.75
CA PHE A 313 -3.31 21.38 10.99
C PHE A 313 -4.80 21.44 10.65
N GLU A 314 -5.48 20.30 10.57
CA GLU A 314 -6.90 20.22 10.24
C GLU A 314 -7.78 20.51 11.46
N GLU A 315 -7.36 20.05 12.63
CA GLU A 315 -8.11 20.12 13.89
C GLU A 315 -7.89 21.44 14.66
N ASP A 316 -6.68 22.00 14.64
CA ASP A 316 -6.37 23.26 15.32
C ASP A 316 -6.72 24.45 14.42
N LYS A 317 -7.85 25.12 14.71
CA LYS A 317 -8.33 26.30 13.97
C LYS A 317 -7.27 27.40 13.84
N LYS A 318 -6.44 27.60 14.87
CA LYS A 318 -5.39 28.63 14.83
C LYS A 318 -4.29 28.22 13.86
N LEU A 319 -3.81 26.98 13.93
CA LEU A 319 -2.79 26.48 13.01
C LEU A 319 -3.30 26.45 11.56
N LYS A 320 -4.55 26.05 11.34
CA LYS A 320 -5.19 26.08 10.03
C LYS A 320 -5.23 27.47 9.40
N ASN A 321 -5.44 28.50 10.22
CA ASN A 321 -5.50 29.88 9.76
C ASN A 321 -4.10 30.48 9.56
N ASP A 322 -3.15 30.15 10.45
CA ASP A 322 -1.81 30.73 10.44
C ASP A 322 -0.84 29.98 9.48
N PHE A 323 -1.15 28.75 9.06
CA PHE A 323 -0.25 27.90 8.27
C PHE A 323 -0.98 27.11 7.19
N LYS A 324 -0.26 26.84 6.10
CA LYS A 324 -0.68 25.93 5.03
C LYS A 324 0.27 24.74 4.98
N LEU A 325 -0.24 23.55 5.30
CA LEU A 325 0.45 22.28 5.09
C LEU A 325 0.16 21.78 3.67
N ALA A 326 1.16 21.81 2.78
CA ALA A 326 1.03 21.30 1.42
C ALA A 326 1.28 19.79 1.33
N SER A 327 2.20 19.25 2.13
CA SER A 327 2.48 17.82 2.18
C SER A 327 3.14 17.39 3.48
N SER A 328 2.99 16.11 3.82
CA SER A 328 3.68 15.43 4.93
C SER A 328 3.91 13.98 4.52
N ARG A 329 5.17 13.53 4.59
CA ARG A 329 5.62 12.17 4.26
C ARG A 329 6.61 11.68 5.31
N GLY A 330 6.60 10.38 5.55
CA GLY A 330 7.39 9.74 6.60
C GLY A 330 7.92 8.42 6.11
N GLU A 331 9.21 8.19 6.27
CA GLU A 331 9.86 6.90 6.00
C GLU A 331 10.87 6.56 7.09
N LEU A 332 11.16 5.27 7.29
CA LEU A 332 12.26 4.80 8.11
C LEU A 332 13.39 4.38 7.16
N LYS A 333 14.53 5.07 7.20
CA LYS A 333 15.69 4.80 6.35
C LYS A 333 16.95 4.75 7.21
N ASP A 334 17.75 3.69 7.06
CA ASP A 334 18.99 3.51 7.82
C ASP A 334 18.81 3.63 9.34
N LEU A 335 17.66 3.13 9.83
CA LEU A 335 17.19 3.23 11.22
C LEU A 335 16.91 4.67 11.69
N VAL A 336 16.76 5.63 10.79
CA VAL A 336 16.36 7.02 11.09
C VAL A 336 14.99 7.30 10.51
N PHE A 337 14.05 7.75 11.34
CA PHE A 337 12.77 8.23 10.84
C PHE A 337 12.97 9.57 10.15
N GLN A 338 12.58 9.70 8.88
CA GLN A 338 12.63 10.94 8.12
C GLN A 338 11.22 11.44 7.87
N PHE A 339 10.88 12.59 8.46
CA PHE A 339 9.61 13.28 8.25
C PHE A 339 9.84 14.53 7.41
N LYS A 340 9.39 14.48 6.16
CA LYS A 340 9.45 15.60 5.21
C LYS A 340 8.08 16.25 5.11
N PHE A 341 8.01 17.54 5.35
CA PHE A 341 6.78 18.31 5.26
C PHE A 341 7.02 19.65 4.58
N ASN A 342 5.96 20.22 4.01
CA ASN A 342 5.98 21.54 3.41
C ASN A 342 4.93 22.39 4.13
N ILE A 343 5.41 23.19 5.08
CA ILE A 343 4.59 24.06 5.94
C ILE A 343 5.01 25.50 5.67
N ALA A 344 4.14 26.26 5.02
CA ALA A 344 4.32 27.69 4.80
C ALA A 344 3.45 28.49 5.79
N ALA A 345 4.00 29.58 6.32
CA ALA A 345 3.21 30.53 7.11
C ALA A 345 2.29 31.36 6.20
N ASN A 346 1.07 31.62 6.64
CA ASN A 346 0.21 32.65 6.06
C ASN A 346 0.60 33.99 6.70
N ASP A 347 1.19 34.91 5.91
CA ASP A 347 1.59 36.29 6.27
C ASP A 347 2.52 36.45 7.51
N ASN A 348 3.81 36.76 7.31
CA ASN A 348 4.84 37.30 8.24
C ASN A 348 4.87 36.88 9.74
N LYS A 349 4.08 35.90 10.18
CA LYS A 349 4.04 35.39 11.56
C LYS A 349 5.06 34.28 11.76
N ALA A 350 6.35 34.66 11.68
CA ALA A 350 7.48 33.74 11.89
C ALA A 350 7.49 33.05 13.27
N GLY A 351 6.79 33.61 14.27
CA GLY A 351 6.79 33.09 15.65
C GLY A 351 6.09 31.73 15.86
N GLY A 352 5.20 31.29 14.96
CA GLY A 352 4.42 30.07 15.19
C GLY A 352 5.11 28.75 14.82
N GLN A 353 6.19 28.81 14.04
CA GLN A 353 6.87 27.60 13.56
C GLN A 353 7.56 26.79 14.65
N LYS A 354 8.18 27.46 15.63
CA LYS A 354 8.80 26.78 16.77
C LYS A 354 7.78 25.92 17.51
N THR A 355 6.58 26.47 17.73
CA THR A 355 5.46 25.76 18.37
C THR A 355 5.02 24.55 17.55
N ILE A 356 4.96 24.67 16.22
CA ILE A 356 4.61 23.56 15.33
C ILE A 356 5.64 22.45 15.40
N PHE A 357 6.92 22.76 15.21
CA PHE A 357 7.99 21.77 15.28
C PHE A 357 7.99 21.08 16.65
N SER A 358 7.77 21.83 17.73
CA SER A 358 7.68 21.29 19.08
C SER A 358 6.55 20.26 19.20
N ARG A 359 5.36 20.59 18.69
CA ARG A 359 4.22 19.67 18.68
C ARG A 359 4.50 18.42 17.85
N ILE A 360 5.10 18.57 16.67
CA ILE A 360 5.44 17.44 15.78
C ILE A 360 6.46 16.51 16.45
N ILE A 361 7.55 17.07 16.99
CA ILE A 361 8.62 16.30 17.66
C ILE A 361 8.04 15.57 18.87
N LYS A 362 7.30 16.27 19.73
CA LYS A 362 6.67 15.66 20.91
C LYS A 362 5.70 14.55 20.54
N MET A 363 4.85 14.77 19.54
CA MET A 363 3.92 13.74 19.03
C MET A 363 4.68 12.52 18.51
N THR A 364 5.76 12.73 17.75
CA THR A 364 6.62 11.66 17.23
C THR A 364 7.19 10.82 18.37
N GLY A 365 7.80 11.47 19.38
CA GLY A 365 8.34 10.77 20.55
C GLY A 365 7.24 10.03 21.34
N MET A 366 6.06 10.63 21.50
CA MET A 366 4.92 9.96 22.14
C MET A 366 4.50 8.70 21.39
N VAL A 367 4.37 8.75 20.06
CA VAL A 367 3.98 7.58 19.26
C VAL A 367 5.03 6.47 19.39
N LEU A 368 6.31 6.76 19.14
CA LEU A 368 7.36 5.74 19.22
C LEU A 368 7.43 5.09 20.61
N HIS A 369 7.28 5.89 21.67
CA HIS A 369 7.25 5.40 23.05
C HIS A 369 6.03 4.49 23.32
N LEU A 370 4.83 4.87 22.87
CA LEU A 370 3.59 4.11 23.11
C LEU A 370 3.56 2.74 22.42
N TYR A 371 4.38 2.57 21.38
CA TYR A 371 4.60 1.30 20.69
C TYR A 371 5.84 0.55 21.20
N ALA A 372 6.60 1.12 22.14
CA ALA A 372 7.89 0.60 22.59
C ALA A 372 8.80 0.21 21.41
N PHE A 373 8.81 1.05 20.37
CA PHE A 373 9.55 0.77 19.15
C PHE A 373 11.04 1.10 19.35
N GLU A 374 11.89 0.08 19.46
CA GLU A 374 13.29 0.27 19.82
C GLU A 374 14.23 0.33 18.60
N GLU A 375 13.81 -0.15 17.44
CA GLU A 375 14.61 -0.34 16.22
C GLU A 375 14.82 0.96 15.42
N TYR A 376 15.31 2.01 16.09
CA TYR A 376 15.68 3.27 15.46
C TYR A 376 16.83 3.98 16.21
N LYS A 377 17.56 4.84 15.51
CA LYS A 377 18.67 5.65 16.00
C LYS A 377 18.26 7.10 16.29
N GLY A 378 17.25 7.60 15.58
CA GLY A 378 16.79 8.98 15.73
C GLY A 378 15.70 9.35 14.74
N ALA A 379 15.33 10.62 14.74
CA ALA A 379 14.34 11.19 13.84
C ALA A 379 14.85 12.52 13.24
N GLU A 380 14.66 12.67 11.93
CA GLU A 380 14.97 13.86 11.15
C GLU A 380 13.66 14.52 10.69
N PHE A 381 13.52 15.81 10.95
CA PHE A 381 12.35 16.63 10.61
C PHE A 381 12.78 17.71 9.61
N ILE A 382 12.19 17.69 8.41
CA ILE A 382 12.62 18.52 7.28
C ILE A 382 11.42 19.36 6.80
N ASN A 383 11.50 20.69 6.93
CA ASN A 383 10.53 21.61 6.31
C ASN A 383 11.04 22.15 4.97
N SER A 384 10.48 21.69 3.87
CA SER A 384 10.88 22.09 2.52
C SER A 384 10.43 23.50 2.10
N ALA A 385 9.57 24.17 2.87
CA ALA A 385 9.04 25.50 2.52
C ALA A 385 10.05 26.64 2.72
N GLU A 386 11.05 26.47 3.59
CA GLU A 386 11.92 27.56 4.05
C GLU A 386 13.38 27.11 4.15
N ASN A 387 14.12 27.21 3.04
CA ASN A 387 15.55 26.87 2.96
C ASN A 387 15.91 25.49 3.55
N GLU A 388 14.99 24.52 3.45
CA GLU A 388 15.10 23.19 4.03
C GLU A 388 15.58 23.19 5.49
N LYS A 389 14.84 23.82 6.40
CA LYS A 389 15.16 23.68 7.83
C LYS A 389 15.09 22.20 8.24
N ARG A 390 16.22 21.67 8.70
CA ARG A 390 16.37 20.29 9.18
C ARG A 390 16.66 20.26 10.67
N ILE A 391 16.00 19.37 11.39
CA ILE A 391 16.26 19.10 12.80
C ILE A 391 16.44 17.60 12.94
N TYR A 392 17.61 17.18 13.41
CA TYR A 392 17.86 15.78 13.77
C TYR A 392 17.85 15.64 15.29
N LEU A 393 17.20 14.61 15.78
CA LEU A 393 17.23 14.21 17.19
C LEU A 393 17.64 12.74 17.29
N SER A 394 18.59 12.47 18.18
CA SER A 394 18.87 11.10 18.62
C SER A 394 17.63 10.51 19.30
N LYS A 395 17.60 9.19 19.45
CA LYS A 395 16.57 8.49 20.21
C LYS A 395 16.48 9.02 21.65
N GLU A 396 17.61 9.26 22.30
CA GLU A 396 17.71 9.79 23.65
C GLU A 396 17.15 11.23 23.74
N ASP A 397 17.51 12.09 22.79
CA ASP A 397 17.04 13.47 22.77
C ASP A 397 15.54 13.55 22.47
N LEU A 398 15.02 12.66 21.61
CA LEU A 398 13.59 12.56 21.34
C LEU A 398 12.80 12.15 22.60
N GLU A 399 13.34 11.22 23.40
CA GLU A 399 12.76 10.85 24.70
C GLU A 399 12.81 11.99 25.72
N ARG A 400 13.92 12.73 25.79
CA ARG A 400 14.03 13.93 26.64
C ARG A 400 13.01 15.00 26.22
N PHE A 401 12.83 15.20 24.91
CA PHE A 401 11.86 16.13 24.37
C PHE A 401 10.42 15.71 24.74
N ARG A 402 10.09 14.41 24.61
CA ARG A 402 8.79 13.86 25.03
C ARG A 402 8.49 14.14 26.51
N LYS A 403 9.50 14.03 27.38
CA LYS A 403 9.42 14.30 28.83
C LYS A 403 9.43 15.79 29.20
N ASN A 404 9.60 16.69 28.22
CA ASN A 404 9.80 18.13 28.42
C ASN A 404 11.10 18.48 29.19
N GLU A 405 12.12 17.62 29.10
CA GLU A 405 13.46 17.83 29.67
C GLU A 405 14.39 18.60 28.69
N MET A 406 13.89 18.89 27.48
CA MET A 406 14.58 19.61 26.42
C MET A 406 13.56 20.49 25.68
N SER A 407 14.00 21.66 25.20
CA SER A 407 13.21 22.54 24.33
C SER A 407 13.93 22.80 23.00
N LEU A 408 13.18 23.30 22.02
CA LEU A 408 13.74 23.63 20.69
C LEU A 408 14.76 24.76 20.72
N GLU A 409 14.74 25.63 21.74
CA GLU A 409 15.77 26.67 21.89
C GLU A 409 17.17 26.10 22.16
N GLY A 410 17.29 24.85 22.64
CA GLY A 410 18.57 24.19 22.84
C GLY A 410 19.11 23.42 21.62
N LEU A 411 18.38 23.42 20.50
CA LEU A 411 18.62 22.57 19.32
C LEU A 411 18.81 23.35 18.01
N ILE A 412 18.46 24.64 18.00
CA ILE A 412 18.62 25.61 16.91
C ILE A 412 19.65 26.63 17.37
#